data_AF-A0A6A5QS34-F1
#
_entry.id   AF-A0A6A5QS34-F1
#
_cell.length_a   1.000
_cell.length_b   1.000
_cell.length_c   1.000
_cell.angle_alpha   90.00
_cell.angle_beta   90.00
_cell.angle_gamma   90.00
#
_symmetry.space_group_name_H-M   'P 1'
#
loop_
_entity.id
_entity.type
_entity.pdbx_description
1 polymer ?
#
loop_
_entity_poly.entity_id
_entity_poly.type
_entity_poly.pdbx_seq_one_letter_code
_entity_poly.pdbx_strand_id
1 'polypeptide(L)'
;MERLDEFVTPHRTLNDTKLPGFDFNPLVSCLNDVISKSLSTEVFQTSSHRFYFKNAHESLGNSRSLCVMRGYDYTIKPTMGKVFLNVNIATSAFFQPITAAEFMADRSTFTEHEVEKADQALESVHHHRSQGGG
;
A
#
# COMPACT_ATOMS: atom_id res chain seq x y z
N MET A 1 -33.90 2.92 -23.22
CA MET A 1 -33.59 2.18 -21.98
C MET A 1 -33.22 0.74 -22.37
N GLU A 2 -32.23 0.58 -23.26
CA GLU A 2 -32.09 -0.64 -24.08
C GLU A 2 -30.61 -1.09 -24.23
N ARG A 3 -29.68 -0.39 -23.56
CA ARG A 3 -28.22 -0.61 -23.67
C ARG A 3 -27.58 -1.21 -22.42
N LEU A 4 -28.34 -1.44 -21.35
CA LEU A 4 -27.82 -2.05 -20.13
C LEU A 4 -28.04 -3.57 -20.08
N ASP A 5 -29.04 -4.10 -20.77
CA ASP A 5 -29.36 -5.54 -20.72
C ASP A 5 -28.31 -6.41 -21.43
N GLU A 6 -27.57 -5.88 -22.40
CA GLU A 6 -26.47 -6.62 -23.07
C GLU A 6 -25.29 -6.93 -22.13
N PHE A 7 -25.14 -6.22 -21.00
CA PHE A 7 -24.06 -6.44 -20.05
C PHE A 7 -24.42 -7.41 -18.91
N VAL A 8 -25.67 -7.89 -18.83
CA VAL A 8 -26.18 -8.64 -17.67
C VAL A 8 -26.19 -10.17 -17.87
N THR A 9 -25.94 -10.68 -19.08
CA THR A 9 -25.97 -12.15 -19.34
C THR A 9 -24.57 -12.76 -19.51
N PRO A 10 -24.03 -13.49 -18.52
CA PRO A 10 -22.72 -14.15 -18.61
C PRO A 10 -22.73 -15.51 -19.33
N HIS A 11 -23.79 -15.82 -20.08
CA HIS A 11 -23.91 -17.08 -20.83
C HIS A 11 -24.35 -16.84 -22.28
N ARG A 12 -23.55 -16.11 -23.06
CA ARG A 12 -23.56 -16.28 -24.52
C ARG A 12 -22.39 -17.17 -24.89
N THR A 13 -22.71 -18.37 -25.36
CA THR A 13 -21.78 -19.35 -25.91
C THR A 13 -20.85 -18.69 -26.92
N LEU A 14 -19.54 -18.75 -26.62
CA LEU A 14 -18.45 -18.44 -27.55
C LEU A 14 -18.68 -19.20 -28.86
N ASN A 15 -19.08 -18.53 -29.92
CA ASN A 15 -18.87 -18.96 -31.30
C ASN A 15 -19.01 -17.82 -32.33
N ASP A 16 -19.23 -16.58 -31.88
CA ASP A 16 -19.26 -15.42 -32.77
C ASP A 16 -17.87 -14.76 -32.82
N THR A 17 -17.08 -15.11 -33.83
CA THR A 17 -15.73 -14.59 -34.09
C THR A 17 -15.71 -13.11 -34.49
N LYS A 18 -16.87 -12.44 -34.56
CA LYS A 18 -16.99 -11.04 -35.02
C LYS A 18 -17.23 -10.03 -33.90
N LEU A 19 -17.44 -10.45 -32.66
CA LEU A 19 -17.57 -9.51 -31.54
C LEU A 19 -16.19 -9.09 -31.05
N PRO A 20 -15.90 -7.77 -30.91
CA PRO A 20 -14.68 -7.33 -30.27
C PRO A 20 -14.65 -7.93 -28.86
N GLY A 21 -13.54 -8.58 -28.51
CA GLY A 21 -13.36 -9.12 -27.17
C GLY A 21 -13.64 -8.03 -26.13
N PHE A 22 -14.43 -8.36 -25.11
CA PHE A 22 -14.74 -7.40 -24.06
C PHE A 22 -13.44 -6.97 -23.35
N ASP A 23 -13.13 -5.67 -23.39
CA ASP A 23 -11.97 -5.12 -22.72
C ASP A 23 -12.28 -4.89 -21.23
N PHE A 24 -11.60 -5.64 -20.37
CA PHE A 24 -11.74 -5.53 -18.93
C PHE A 24 -10.93 -4.38 -18.32
N ASN A 25 -10.00 -3.76 -19.05
CA ASN A 25 -9.11 -2.74 -18.50
C ASN A 25 -9.86 -1.54 -17.88
N PRO A 26 -10.91 -0.97 -18.52
CA PRO A 26 -11.67 0.12 -17.91
C PRO A 26 -12.34 -0.29 -16.59
N LEU A 27 -12.86 -1.53 -16.51
CA LEU A 27 -13.48 -2.07 -15.31
C LEU A 27 -12.46 -2.29 -14.20
N VAL A 28 -11.28 -2.83 -14.52
CA VAL A 28 -10.17 -3.02 -13.57
C VAL A 28 -9.70 -1.68 -13.00
N SER A 29 -9.51 -0.66 -13.86
CA SER A 29 -9.14 0.69 -13.43
C SER A 29 -10.20 1.32 -12.54
N CYS A 30 -11.48 1.20 -12.93
CA CYS A 30 -12.59 1.72 -12.13
C CYS A 30 -12.66 1.06 -10.74
N LEU A 31 -12.51 -0.27 -10.66
CA LEU A 31 -12.49 -0.96 -9.37
C LEU A 31 -11.31 -0.52 -8.50
N ASN A 32 -10.11 -0.34 -9.08
CA ASN A 32 -8.97 0.19 -8.36
C ASN A 32 -9.26 1.56 -7.74
N ASP A 33 -9.88 2.46 -8.51
CA ASP A 33 -10.25 3.80 -8.04
C ASP A 33 -11.30 3.74 -6.93
N VAL A 34 -12.32 2.89 -7.10
CA VAL A 34 -13.38 2.71 -6.09
C VAL A 34 -12.79 2.17 -4.79
N ILE A 35 -11.95 1.15 -4.86
CA ILE A 35 -11.32 0.56 -3.67
C ILE A 35 -10.44 1.62 -3.01
N SER A 36 -9.54 2.26 -3.76
CA SER A 36 -8.64 3.30 -3.23
C SER A 36 -9.40 4.45 -2.54
N LYS A 37 -10.55 4.86 -3.09
CA LYS A 37 -11.40 5.91 -2.49
C LYS A 37 -12.29 5.43 -1.35
N SER A 38 -12.59 4.14 -1.28
CA SER A 38 -13.38 3.55 -0.19
C SER A 38 -12.60 3.38 1.10
N LEU A 39 -11.27 3.43 1.03
CA LEU A 39 -10.40 3.36 2.19
C LEU A 39 -10.60 4.60 3.09
N SER A 40 -10.78 4.36 4.39
CA SER A 40 -11.00 5.42 5.37
C SER A 40 -9.71 6.16 5.72
N THR A 41 -9.82 7.28 6.44
CA THR A 41 -8.66 7.99 7.01
C THR A 41 -7.89 7.17 8.05
N GLU A 42 -8.42 6.02 8.47
CA GLU A 42 -7.82 5.13 9.46
C GLU A 42 -6.78 4.18 8.86
N VAL A 43 -6.62 4.16 7.52
CA VAL A 43 -5.58 3.35 6.87
C VAL A 43 -4.42 4.20 6.37
N PHE A 44 -3.24 3.58 6.32
CA PHE A 44 -2.03 4.06 5.69
C PHE A 44 -1.83 3.28 4.39
N GLN A 45 -1.88 3.97 3.25
CA GLN A 45 -1.71 3.36 1.94
C GLN A 45 -0.24 3.44 1.52
N THR A 46 0.38 2.28 1.27
CA THR A 46 1.80 2.21 0.84
C THR A 46 1.96 2.05 -0.67
N SER A 47 0.92 1.54 -1.34
CA SER A 47 0.88 1.38 -2.81
C SER A 47 -0.57 1.48 -3.30
N SER A 48 -0.76 1.46 -4.62
CA SER A 48 -2.10 1.47 -5.23
C SER A 48 -3.02 0.33 -4.78
N HIS A 49 -2.47 -0.74 -4.20
CA HIS A 49 -3.20 -1.95 -3.87
C HIS A 49 -2.91 -2.50 -2.46
N ARG A 50 -2.15 -1.75 -1.66
CA ARG A 50 -1.73 -2.17 -0.32
C ARG A 50 -1.96 -1.09 0.71
N PHE A 51 -2.62 -1.46 1.80
CA PHE A 51 -2.96 -0.57 2.89
C PHE A 51 -2.86 -1.25 4.25
N TYR A 52 -2.58 -0.47 5.29
CA TYR A 52 -2.39 -0.93 6.67
C TYR A 52 -3.24 -0.10 7.62
N PHE A 53 -3.78 -0.69 8.69
CA PHE A 53 -4.61 0.07 9.64
C PHE A 53 -3.74 0.79 10.65
N LYS A 54 -3.96 2.10 10.81
CA LYS A 54 -3.23 2.95 11.77
C LYS A 54 -3.42 2.47 13.21
N ASN A 55 -4.60 1.95 13.55
CA ASN A 55 -4.94 1.51 14.90
C ASN A 55 -4.66 0.02 15.16
N ALA A 56 -4.32 -0.77 14.13
CA ALA A 56 -4.01 -2.19 14.27
C ALA A 56 -2.49 -2.42 14.22
N HIS A 57 -1.79 -1.78 15.14
CA HIS A 57 -0.35 -1.90 15.29
C HIS A 57 0.02 -2.46 16.67
N GLU A 58 1.09 -3.25 16.71
CA GLU A 58 1.64 -3.85 17.93
C GLU A 58 3.15 -3.61 17.95
N SER A 59 3.76 -3.43 19.12
CA SER A 59 5.22 -3.30 19.22
C SER A 59 5.91 -4.54 18.66
N LEU A 60 6.96 -4.33 17.86
CA LEU A 60 7.72 -5.43 17.28
C LEU A 60 8.69 -6.00 18.34
N GLY A 61 8.26 -7.05 19.04
CA GLY A 61 9.03 -7.64 20.13
C GLY A 61 9.23 -6.66 21.28
N ASN A 62 10.48 -6.47 21.72
CA ASN A 62 10.84 -5.50 22.76
C ASN A 62 11.20 -4.11 22.22
N SER A 63 10.94 -3.86 20.93
CA SER A 63 11.28 -2.59 20.29
C SER A 63 10.40 -1.44 20.80
N ARG A 64 11.03 -0.28 21.04
CA ARG A 64 10.38 0.99 21.34
C ARG A 64 10.21 1.91 20.13
N SER A 65 10.83 1.57 19.00
CA SER A 65 10.80 2.39 17.78
C SER A 65 10.14 1.70 16.61
N LEU A 66 9.91 0.38 16.66
CA LEU A 66 9.29 -0.40 15.60
C LEU A 66 7.98 -1.02 16.06
N CYS A 67 7.01 -0.99 15.18
CA CYS A 67 5.74 -1.68 15.32
C CYS A 67 5.48 -2.56 14.10
N VAL A 68 4.66 -3.58 14.28
CA VAL A 68 4.05 -4.36 13.21
C VAL A 68 2.66 -3.84 12.98
N MET A 69 2.35 -3.49 11.74
CA MET A 69 0.99 -3.11 11.34
C MET A 69 0.34 -4.21 10.53
N ARG A 70 -0.94 -4.48 10.82
CA ARG A 70 -1.78 -5.36 10.01
C ARG A 70 -2.41 -4.58 8.87
N GLY A 71 -2.53 -5.22 7.72
CA GLY A 71 -3.05 -4.62 6.52
C GLY A 71 -3.55 -5.65 5.52
N TYR A 72 -3.87 -5.17 4.34
CA TYR A 72 -4.30 -6.00 3.23
C TYR A 72 -3.60 -5.56 1.94
N ASP A 73 -3.40 -6.56 1.08
CA ASP A 73 -2.93 -6.40 -0.29
C ASP A 73 -3.98 -7.00 -1.21
N TYR A 74 -4.36 -6.30 -2.28
CA TYR A 74 -5.35 -6.82 -3.21
C TYR A 74 -4.83 -6.85 -4.65
N THR A 75 -5.41 -7.72 -5.47
CA THR A 75 -5.16 -7.73 -6.91
C THR A 75 -6.46 -7.95 -7.66
N ILE A 76 -6.65 -7.23 -8.76
CA ILE A 76 -7.81 -7.41 -9.63
C ILE A 76 -7.33 -8.11 -10.90
N LYS A 77 -7.95 -9.24 -11.24
CA LYS A 77 -7.60 -10.02 -12.44
C LYS A 77 -8.86 -10.36 -13.25
N PRO A 78 -8.91 -10.00 -14.54
CA PRO A 78 -9.94 -10.52 -15.42
C PRO A 78 -9.64 -11.99 -15.76
N THR A 79 -10.64 -12.87 -15.68
CA THR A 79 -10.52 -14.30 -15.97
C THR A 79 -11.86 -14.87 -16.42
N MET A 80 -11.87 -15.62 -17.54
CA MET A 80 -13.04 -16.33 -18.09
C MET A 80 -14.34 -15.49 -18.10
N GLY A 81 -14.28 -14.28 -18.63
CA GLY A 81 -15.45 -13.41 -18.75
C GLY A 81 -15.90 -12.73 -17.44
N LYS A 82 -15.12 -12.86 -16.36
CA LYS A 82 -15.40 -12.27 -15.04
C LYS A 82 -14.19 -11.50 -14.52
N VAL A 83 -14.42 -10.66 -13.51
CA VAL A 83 -13.34 -10.00 -12.75
C VAL A 83 -13.24 -10.64 -11.37
N PHE A 84 -12.02 -11.00 -10.98
CA PHE A 84 -11.71 -11.53 -9.67
C PHE A 84 -10.97 -10.49 -8.84
N LEU A 85 -11.45 -10.25 -7.62
CA LEU A 85 -10.75 -9.49 -6.60
C LEU A 85 -10.12 -10.48 -5.62
N ASN A 86 -8.80 -10.57 -5.61
CA ASN A 86 -8.05 -11.33 -4.61
C ASN A 86 -7.61 -10.38 -3.50
N VAL A 87 -7.89 -10.72 -2.24
CA VAL A 87 -7.51 -9.94 -1.06
C VAL A 87 -6.70 -10.85 -0.14
N ASN A 88 -5.49 -10.43 0.21
CA ASN A 88 -4.58 -11.16 1.08
C ASN A 88 -4.27 -10.31 2.31
N ILE A 89 -4.09 -10.98 3.45
CA ILE A 89 -3.59 -10.32 4.67
C ILE A 89 -2.13 -9.97 4.45
N ALA A 90 -1.77 -8.74 4.79
CA ALA A 90 -0.40 -8.26 4.81
C ALA A 90 -0.01 -7.87 6.24
N THR A 91 1.24 -8.12 6.61
CA THR A 91 1.79 -7.72 7.89
C THR A 91 3.21 -7.23 7.65
N SER A 92 3.52 -6.01 8.09
CA SER A 92 4.83 -5.39 7.84
C SER A 92 5.28 -4.56 9.04
N ALA A 93 6.60 -4.43 9.19
CA ALA A 93 7.20 -3.57 10.18
C ALA A 93 7.18 -2.10 9.71
N PHE A 94 6.96 -1.19 10.65
CA PHE A 94 6.94 0.27 10.50
C PHE A 94 7.56 0.92 11.73
N PHE A 95 7.89 2.20 11.64
CA PHE A 95 8.27 2.98 12.83
C PHE A 95 7.04 3.28 13.70
N GLN A 96 7.23 3.25 15.01
CA GLN A 96 6.22 3.73 15.95
C GLN A 96 5.99 5.24 15.76
N PRO A 97 4.78 5.74 16.06
CA PRO A 97 4.48 7.17 16.08
C PRO A 97 5.05 7.82 17.35
N ILE A 98 6.38 7.81 17.48
CA ILE A 98 7.13 8.43 18.57
C ILE A 98 7.83 9.70 18.10
N THR A 99 8.23 10.55 19.03
CA THR A 99 9.01 11.75 18.73
C THR A 99 10.42 11.40 18.27
N ALA A 100 11.05 12.31 17.51
CA ALA A 100 12.45 12.14 17.12
C ALA A 100 13.38 12.01 18.34
N ALA A 101 13.10 12.72 19.44
CA ALA A 101 13.87 12.62 20.68
C ALA A 101 13.78 11.21 21.30
N GLU A 102 12.58 10.62 21.35
CA GLU A 102 12.38 9.24 21.83
C GLU A 102 13.07 8.22 20.92
N PHE A 103 12.99 8.42 19.61
CA PHE A 103 13.68 7.57 18.63
C PHE A 103 15.20 7.60 18.85
N MET A 104 15.78 8.80 18.98
CA MET A 104 17.22 8.97 19.21
C MET A 104 17.68 8.47 20.58
N ALA A 105 16.78 8.37 21.56
CA ALA A 105 17.06 7.81 22.88
C ALA A 105 16.88 6.29 22.93
N ASP A 106 16.37 5.66 21.87
CA ASP A 106 16.12 4.22 21.84
C ASP A 106 17.41 3.42 21.68
N ARG A 107 17.87 2.83 22.79
CA ARG A 107 19.00 1.90 22.83
C ARG A 107 18.58 0.43 22.81
N SER A 108 17.28 0.17 22.79
CA SER A 108 16.70 -1.17 22.83
C SER A 108 16.39 -1.74 21.45
N THR A 109 16.04 -0.86 20.50
CA THR A 109 15.75 -1.24 19.12
C THR A 109 16.99 -1.17 18.23
N PHE A 110 17.81 -0.13 18.39
CA PHE A 110 19.00 0.10 17.58
C PHE A 110 20.25 -0.08 18.41
N THR A 111 21.25 -0.72 17.84
CA THR A 111 22.58 -0.82 18.44
C THR A 111 23.29 0.53 18.37
N GLU A 112 24.25 0.77 19.27
CA GLU A 112 25.01 2.04 19.29
C GLU A 112 25.67 2.37 17.95
N HIS A 113 26.15 1.34 17.23
CA HIS A 113 26.77 1.48 15.91
C HIS A 113 25.76 1.92 14.82
N GLU A 114 24.49 1.56 14.93
CA GLU A 114 23.45 2.00 13.99
C GLU A 114 23.04 3.45 14.23
N VAL A 115 23.04 3.89 15.49
CA VAL A 115 22.75 5.27 15.87
C VAL A 115 23.89 6.20 15.42
N GLU A 116 25.16 5.82 15.64
CA GLU A 116 26.31 6.62 15.23
C GLU A 116 26.36 6.82 13.70
N LYS A 117 26.02 5.78 12.94
CA LYS A 117 25.91 5.87 11.47
C LYS A 117 24.79 6.82 11.03
N ALA A 118 23.68 6.87 11.76
CA ALA A 118 22.58 7.79 11.48
C ALA A 118 22.98 9.24 11.78
N ASP A 119 23.69 9.49 12.89
CA ASP A 119 24.23 10.81 13.24
C ASP A 119 25.21 11.33 12.18
N GLN A 120 26.18 10.50 11.77
CA GLN A 120 27.11 10.85 10.70
C GLN A 120 26.40 11.14 9.36
N ALA A 121 25.33 10.39 9.05
CA ALA A 121 24.53 10.64 7.86
C ALA A 121 23.80 12.00 7.94
N LEU A 122 23.22 12.35 9.10
CA LEU A 122 22.56 13.63 9.32
C LEU A 122 23.52 14.82 9.18
N GLU A 123 24.72 14.72 9.77
CA GLU A 123 25.75 15.76 9.66
C GLU A 123 26.21 15.99 8.20
N SER A 124 26.31 14.90 7.42
CA SER A 124 26.69 14.99 6.00
C SER A 124 25.64 15.72 5.14
N VAL A 125 24.35 15.61 5.48
CA VAL A 125 23.25 16.30 4.80
C VAL A 125 23.26 17.80 5.12
N HIS A 126 23.63 18.19 6.34
CA HIS A 126 23.74 19.59 6.73
C HIS A 126 24.90 20.31 6.04
N HIS A 127 26.04 19.63 5.82
CA HIS A 127 27.17 20.23 5.11
C HIS A 127 26.92 20.43 3.60
N HIS A 128 26.16 19.55 2.94
CA HIS A 128 25.84 19.71 1.50
C HIS A 128 24.87 20.86 1.21
N ARG A 129 23.99 21.20 2.17
CA ARG A 129 22.99 22.28 2.01
C ARG A 129 23.60 23.69 2.10
N SER A 130 24.83 23.82 2.62
CA SER A 130 25.52 25.11 2.79
C SER A 130 26.37 25.54 1.58
N GLN A 131 26.47 24.73 0.51
CA GLN A 131 27.30 25.02 -0.66
C GLN A 131 26.52 25.34 -1.96
N GLY A 132 25.18 25.33 -1.93
CA GLY A 132 24.34 25.52 -3.13
C GLY A 132 23.61 26.86 -3.22
N GLY A 133 23.98 27.87 -2.42
CA GLY A 133 23.38 29.21 -2.45
C GLY A 133 24.41 30.28 -2.79
N GLY A 134 24.68 30.45 -4.09
CA GLY A 134 25.52 31.51 -4.64
C GLY A 134 25.12 31.80 -6.07
#